data_AF-A0A937T6A5-F1
#
_entry.id   AF-A0A937T6A5-F1
#
_cell.length_a   1.000
_cell.length_b   1.000
_cell.length_c   1.000
_cell.angle_alpha   90.00
_cell.angle_beta   90.00
_cell.angle_gamma   90.00
#
_symmetry.space_group_name_H-M   'P 1'
#
loop_
_entity.id
_entity.type
_entity.pdbx_description
1 polymer ?
#
loop_
_entity_poly.entity_id
_entity_poly.type
_entity_poly.pdbx_seq_one_letter_code
_entity_poly.pdbx_strand_id
1 'polypeptide(L)' 'MMRRADRATHLASLLIVFSVVLGSRVEEEVSFNRDVRPILSDKCFVCHGPDASNRQADLRLDVE' A
#
# COMPACT_ATOMS: atom_id res chain seq x y z
N MET A 1 18.36 46.24 3.50
CA MET A 1 16.99 45.71 3.66
C MET A 1 16.82 44.35 2.96
N MET A 2 17.46 44.12 1.80
CA MET A 2 17.35 42.86 1.03
C MET A 2 17.93 41.59 1.71
N ARG A 3 19.03 41.68 2.47
CA ARG A 3 19.68 40.51 3.13
C ARG A 3 18.84 39.75 4.18
N ARG A 4 17.76 40.37 4.71
CA ARG A 4 16.87 39.70 5.68
C ARG A 4 15.84 38.81 4.96
N ALA A 5 15.42 39.17 3.75
CA ALA A 5 14.51 38.38 2.92
C ALA A 5 15.22 37.11 2.41
N ASP A 6 16.48 37.23 1.96
CA ASP A 6 17.28 36.09 1.49
C ASP A 6 17.56 35.07 2.62
N ARG A 7 17.78 35.55 3.84
CA ARG A 7 17.97 34.66 5.00
C ARG A 7 16.67 33.95 5.38
N ALA A 8 15.54 34.62 5.29
CA ALA A 8 14.23 34.02 5.57
C ALA A 8 13.86 32.96 4.52
N THR A 9 14.15 33.20 3.25
CA THR A 9 13.91 32.22 2.17
C THR A 9 14.82 31.01 2.31
N HIS A 10 16.11 31.18 2.59
CA HIS A 10 17.01 30.06 2.82
C HIS A 10 16.65 29.23 4.06
N LEU A 11 16.21 29.86 5.15
CA LEU A 11 15.75 29.14 6.35
C LEU A 11 14.47 28.33 6.07
N ALA A 12 13.52 28.91 5.32
CA ALA A 12 12.32 28.20 4.90
C ALA A 12 12.63 27.01 3.99
N SER A 13 13.53 27.20 3.01
CA SER A 13 13.98 26.11 2.14
C SER A 13 14.70 25.00 2.90
N LEU A 14 15.56 25.35 3.87
CA LEU A 14 16.26 24.37 4.70
C LEU A 14 15.31 23.58 5.60
N LEU A 15 14.30 24.23 6.18
CA LEU A 15 13.28 23.56 6.98
C LEU A 15 12.45 22.56 6.16
N ILE A 16 12.07 22.94 4.94
CA ILE A 16 11.32 22.04 4.04
C ILE A 16 12.17 20.82 3.65
N VAL A 17 13.42 21.04 3.25
CA VAL A 17 14.34 19.95 2.91
C VAL A 17 14.58 19.03 4.12
N PHE A 18 14.76 19.60 5.30
CA PHE A 18 14.94 18.83 6.54
C PHE A 18 13.72 17.96 6.86
N SER A 19 12.49 18.49 6.74
CA SER A 19 11.27 17.71 6.93
C SER A 19 11.12 16.57 5.93
N VAL A 20 11.50 16.76 4.66
CA VAL A 20 11.45 15.71 3.64
C VAL A 20 12.47 14.60 3.92
N VAL A 21 13.67 14.94 4.42
CA VAL A 21 14.70 13.95 4.75
C VAL A 21 14.36 13.15 6.02
N LEU A 22 13.68 13.76 6.99
CA LEU A 22 13.31 13.10 8.26
C LEU A 22 11.95 12.39 8.24
N GLY A 23 11.15 12.54 7.18
CA GLY A 23 9.87 11.85 7.07
C GLY A 23 10.03 10.33 7.07
N SER A 24 9.35 9.64 7.99
CA SER A 24 9.27 8.18 7.96
C SER A 24 8.38 7.72 6.80
N ARG A 25 8.81 6.66 6.11
CA ARG A 25 7.97 6.02 5.09
C ARG A 25 6.98 5.13 5.80
N VAL A 26 5.69 5.40 5.61
CA VAL A 26 4.64 4.46 5.99
C VAL A 26 4.55 3.45 4.85
N GLU A 27 5.15 2.28 5.06
CA GLU A 27 4.87 1.14 4.20
C GLU A 27 3.51 0.59 4.61
N GLU A 28 2.56 0.63 3.68
CA GLU A 28 1.26 0.02 3.93
C GLU A 28 1.42 -1.50 3.91
N GLU A 29 1.17 -2.13 5.06
CA GLU A 29 1.19 -3.57 5.17
C GLU A 29 0.11 -4.17 4.26
N VAL A 30 0.51 -5.20 3.51
CA VAL A 30 -0.43 -5.99 2.70
C VAL A 30 -1.35 -6.75 3.64
N SER A 31 -2.64 -6.49 3.52
CA SER A 31 -3.69 -7.15 4.29
C SER A 31 -4.44 -8.12 3.41
N PHE A 32 -4.43 -9.40 3.78
CA PHE A 32 -5.10 -10.45 3.00
C PHE A 32 -6.56 -10.11 2.67
N ASN A 33 -7.34 -9.64 3.65
CA ASN A 33 -8.76 -9.38 3.44
C ASN A 33 -9.05 -8.16 2.56
N ARG A 34 -8.17 -7.16 2.58
CA ARG A 34 -8.33 -5.93 1.79
C ARG A 34 -7.73 -6.08 0.39
N ASP A 35 -6.57 -6.72 0.28
CA ASP A 35 -5.74 -6.66 -0.92
C ASP A 35 -5.78 -7.98 -1.73
N VAL A 36 -5.82 -9.15 -1.06
CA VAL A 36 -5.70 -10.46 -1.74
C VAL A 36 -7.05 -11.12 -1.98
N ARG A 37 -7.89 -11.20 -0.94
CA ARG A 37 -9.19 -11.87 -0.98
C ARG A 37 -10.10 -11.36 -2.11
N PRO A 38 -10.20 -10.05 -2.41
CA PRO A 38 -11.03 -9.59 -3.52
C PRO A 38 -10.56 -10.12 -4.88
N ILE A 39 -9.24 -10.23 -5.08
CA ILE A 39 -8.65 -10.76 -6.32
C ILE A 39 -9.01 -12.24 -6.48
N LEU A 40 -8.82 -13.04 -5.41
CA LEU A 40 -9.15 -14.46 -5.43
C LEU A 40 -10.65 -14.70 -5.59
N SER A 41 -11.49 -13.86 -4.97
CA SER A 41 -12.94 -13.95 -5.10
C SER A 41 -13.42 -13.68 -6.52
N ASP A 42 -12.80 -12.73 -7.22
CA ASP A 42 -13.16 -12.37 -8.59
C ASP A 42 -12.61 -13.36 -9.62
N LYS A 43 -11.39 -13.85 -9.42
CA LYS A 43 -10.66 -14.62 -10.45
C LYS A 43 -10.60 -16.12 -10.20
N CYS A 44 -10.71 -16.57 -8.96
CA CYS A 44 -10.29 -17.92 -8.59
C CYS A 44 -11.39 -18.74 -7.89
N PHE A 45 -12.15 -18.15 -6.96
CA PHE A 45 -13.08 -18.90 -6.11
C PHE A 45 -14.26 -19.54 -6.84
N VAL A 46 -14.55 -19.11 -8.07
CA VAL A 46 -15.55 -19.78 -8.91
C VAL A 46 -15.18 -21.24 -9.17
N CYS A 47 -13.90 -21.53 -9.42
CA CYS A 47 -13.41 -22.88 -9.73
C CYS A 47 -12.58 -23.50 -8.58
N HIS A 48 -12.08 -22.71 -7.64
CA HIS A 48 -11.19 -23.16 -6.56
C HIS A 48 -11.62 -22.65 -5.19
N GLY A 49 -12.93 -22.46 -4.99
CA GLY A 49 -13.51 -21.96 -3.75
C GLY A 49 -14.33 -23.01 -2.99
N PRO A 50 -15.22 -22.57 -2.10
CA PRO A 50 -15.94 -23.45 -1.17
C PRO A 50 -16.94 -24.38 -1.87
N ASP A 51 -17.42 -24.04 -3.05
CA ASP A 51 -18.34 -24.90 -3.81
C ASP A 51 -17.61 -26.15 -4.32
N ALA A 52 -17.95 -27.31 -3.75
CA ALA A 52 -17.37 -28.60 -4.12
C ALA A 52 -17.76 -29.04 -5.55
N SER A 53 -18.90 -28.60 -6.06
CA SER A 53 -19.42 -29.06 -7.36
C SER A 53 -18.68 -28.42 -8.54
N ASN A 54 -18.18 -27.21 -8.33
CA ASN A 54 -17.42 -26.44 -9.32
C ASN A 54 -15.90 -26.53 -9.11
N ARG A 55 -15.46 -27.31 -8.11
CA ARG A 55 -14.06 -27.36 -7.72
C ARG A 55 -13.20 -28.14 -8.71
N GLN A 56 -12.10 -27.54 -9.14
CA GLN A 56 -11.18 -28.12 -10.11
C GLN A 56 -9.82 -28.44 -9.47
N ALA A 57 -9.13 -29.42 -10.04
CA ALA A 57 -7.76 -29.81 -9.68
C ALA A 57 -7.53 -30.11 -8.18
N ASP A 58 -8.58 -30.49 -7.45
CA ASP A 58 -8.54 -30.73 -6.00
C ASP A 58 -7.95 -29.57 -5.16
N LEU A 59 -7.99 -28.34 -5.72
CA LEU A 59 -7.38 -27.16 -5.11
C LEU A 59 -8.43 -26.26 -4.46
N ARG A 60 -8.12 -25.77 -3.25
CA ARG A 60 -8.97 -24.84 -2.47
C ARG A 60 -8.25 -23.57 -2.03
N LEU A 61 -8.39 -22.49 -2.78
CA LEU A 61 -7.72 -21.23 -2.44
C LEU A 61 -8.40 -20.43 -1.32
N ASP A 62 -9.55 -20.87 -0.83
CA ASP A 62 -10.32 -20.17 0.19
C ASP A 62 -9.94 -20.55 1.64
N VAL A 63 -9.12 -21.59 1.82
CA VAL A 63 -8.80 -22.18 3.15
C VAL A 63 -7.33 -22.55 3.36
N GLU A 64 -6.48 -22.43 2.35
CA GLU A 64 -5.03 -22.68 2.44
C GLU A 64 -4.29 -21.50 3.12
#